data_AF-A0A7C6F2E4-F1
#
_entry.id   AF-A0A7C6F2E4-F1
#
_cell.length_a   1.000
_cell.length_b   1.000
_cell.length_c   1.000
_cell.angle_alpha   90.00
_cell.angle_beta   90.00
_cell.angle_gamma   90.00
#
_symmetry.space_group_name_H-M   'P 1'
#
loop_
_entity.id
_entity.type
_entity.pdbx_description
1 polymer ?
#
loop_
_entity_poly.entity_id
_entity_poly.type
_entity_poly.pdbx_seq_one_letter_code
_entity_poly.pdbx_strand_id
1 'polypeptide(L)'
;MEREKPALPTRPPPPTDDLLRQKFDEDIVNQAQRLDDIAKLLISVELAVPGLYATALKLVSGGNAALAVGPAVYGALFFWFVAPLLTLLALLPRRYEVDRNITRRTPPNEFAEPLSIEAYFKKTARYKYQHIVLSCICFFIGTSAAVCSIL
;
A
#
# COMPACT_ATOMS: atom_id res chain seq x y z
N MET A 1 8.61 13.72 55.06
CA MET A 1 8.49 12.24 55.10
C MET A 1 7.97 11.78 53.74
N GLU A 2 8.88 11.56 52.78
CA GLU A 2 8.55 11.00 51.47
C GLU A 2 8.45 9.47 51.61
N ARG A 3 7.28 8.90 51.28
CA ARG A 3 7.10 7.44 51.27
C ARG A 3 7.85 6.88 50.06
N GLU A 4 8.95 6.22 50.33
CA GLU A 4 9.67 5.38 49.36
C GLU A 4 8.70 4.31 48.84
N LYS A 5 8.33 4.40 47.56
CA LYS A 5 7.47 3.40 46.91
C LYS A 5 8.32 2.14 46.73
N PRO A 6 7.90 0.98 47.27
CA PRO A 6 8.69 -0.24 47.14
C PRO A 6 8.89 -0.57 45.65
N ALA A 7 10.14 -0.81 45.26
CA ALA A 7 10.48 -1.23 43.91
C ALA A 7 9.69 -2.50 43.58
N LEU A 8 8.93 -2.46 42.48
CA LEU A 8 8.18 -3.62 42.00
C LEU A 8 9.20 -4.73 41.69
N PRO A 9 8.99 -5.97 42.19
CA PRO A 9 9.86 -7.09 41.86
C PRO A 9 9.70 -7.40 40.37
N THR A 10 10.64 -6.93 39.56
CA THR A 10 10.69 -7.23 38.13
C THR A 10 11.35 -8.60 37.96
N ARG A 11 10.54 -9.62 37.66
CA ARG A 11 11.08 -10.89 37.15
C ARG A 11 11.69 -10.60 35.76
N PRO A 12 12.93 -11.04 35.47
CA PRO A 12 13.46 -10.91 34.12
C PRO A 12 12.53 -11.62 33.14
N PRO A 13 12.30 -11.04 31.95
CA PRO A 13 11.39 -11.62 30.97
C PRO A 13 11.85 -13.06 30.65
N PRO A 14 10.91 -14.01 30.54
CA PRO A 14 11.24 -15.35 30.09
C PRO A 14 11.84 -15.29 28.67
N PRO A 15 12.77 -16.20 28.32
CA PRO A 15 13.44 -16.18 27.01
C PRO A 15 12.48 -16.24 25.81
N THR A 16 11.26 -16.78 26.01
CA THR A 16 10.19 -16.78 25.01
C THR A 16 9.69 -15.37 24.68
N ASP A 17 9.66 -14.46 25.64
CA ASP A 17 9.18 -13.08 25.44
C ASP A 17 10.18 -12.27 24.60
N ASP A 18 11.48 -12.55 24.75
CA ASP A 18 12.51 -11.92 23.92
C ASP A 18 12.42 -12.40 22.47
N LEU A 19 12.15 -13.69 22.25
CA LEU A 19 11.88 -14.24 20.91
C LEU A 19 10.63 -13.62 20.28
N LEU A 20 9.55 -13.44 21.05
CA LEU A 20 8.32 -12.79 20.57
C LEU A 20 8.57 -11.33 20.18
N ARG A 21 9.35 -10.58 20.97
CA ARG A 21 9.73 -9.19 20.65
C ARG A 21 10.56 -9.12 19.37
N GLN A 22 11.57 -9.98 19.24
CA GLN A 22 12.40 -10.04 18.05
C GLN A 22 11.56 -10.33 16.79
N LYS A 23 10.63 -11.29 16.88
CA LYS A 23 9.74 -11.63 15.77
C LYS A 23 8.76 -10.51 15.44
N PHE A 24 8.27 -9.78 16.44
CA PHE A 24 7.41 -8.63 16.23
C PHE A 24 8.14 -7.50 15.48
N ASP A 25 9.38 -7.20 15.88
CA ASP A 25 10.21 -6.18 15.22
C ASP A 25 10.54 -6.60 13.77
N GLU A 26 10.86 -7.87 13.56
CA GLU A 26 11.07 -8.45 12.23
C GLU A 26 9.81 -8.32 11.34
N ASP A 27 8.63 -8.55 11.92
CA ASP A 27 7.36 -8.44 11.19
C ASP A 27 7.04 -6.99 10.79
N ILE A 28 7.38 -6.00 11.63
CA ILE A 28 7.23 -4.57 11.30
C ILE A 28 8.09 -4.21 10.09
N VAL A 29 9.33 -4.68 10.05
CA VAL A 29 10.22 -4.47 8.90
C VAL A 29 9.68 -5.17 7.65
N ASN A 30 9.18 -6.40 7.81
CA ASN A 30 8.65 -7.21 6.71
C ASN A 30 7.33 -6.68 6.13
N GLN A 31 6.54 -5.88 6.85
CA GLN A 31 5.29 -5.31 6.33
C GLN A 31 5.50 -4.47 5.06
N ALA A 32 6.56 -3.67 5.01
CA ALA A 32 6.87 -2.86 3.83
C ALA A 32 7.20 -3.75 2.62
N GLN A 33 7.94 -4.84 2.83
CA GLN A 33 8.29 -5.81 1.80
C GLN A 33 7.05 -6.53 1.26
N ARG A 34 6.15 -6.99 2.15
CA ARG A 34 4.88 -7.64 1.75
C ARG A 34 4.02 -6.71 0.89
N LEU A 35 3.96 -5.42 1.22
CA LEU A 35 3.23 -4.43 0.42
C LEU A 35 3.86 -4.21 -0.95
N ASP A 36 5.19 -4.25 -1.06
CA ASP A 36 5.88 -4.17 -2.35
C ASP A 36 5.59 -5.38 -3.23
N ASP A 37 5.51 -6.58 -2.65
CA ASP A 37 5.18 -7.79 -3.39
C ASP A 37 3.71 -7.80 -3.84
N ILE A 38 2.79 -7.32 -3.00
CA ILE A 38 1.38 -7.10 -3.39
C ILE A 38 1.29 -6.10 -4.54
N ALA A 39 2.02 -4.99 -4.46
CA ALA A 39 1.97 -3.96 -5.50
C ALA A 39 2.51 -4.46 -6.85
N LYS A 40 3.56 -5.29 -6.87
CA LYS A 40 4.05 -5.95 -8.10
C LYS A 40 2.99 -6.86 -8.74
N LEU A 41 2.31 -7.66 -7.91
CA LEU A 41 1.21 -8.52 -8.38
C LEU A 41 0.05 -7.68 -8.92
N LEU A 42 -0.30 -6.60 -8.22
CA LEU A 42 -1.36 -5.69 -8.61
C LEU A 42 -1.06 -5.01 -9.96
N ILE A 43 0.17 -4.53 -10.17
CA ILE A 43 0.60 -3.98 -11.47
C ILE A 43 0.44 -5.00 -12.60
N SER A 44 0.78 -6.26 -12.33
CA SER A 44 0.66 -7.33 -13.33
C SER A 44 -0.80 -7.55 -13.76
N VAL A 45 -1.73 -7.50 -12.81
CA VAL A 45 -3.17 -7.59 -13.06
C VAL A 45 -3.69 -6.33 -13.77
N GLU A 46 -3.30 -5.14 -13.30
CA GLU A 46 -3.70 -3.85 -13.86
C GLU A 46 -3.28 -3.68 -15.33
N LEU A 47 -2.16 -4.29 -15.74
CA LEU A 47 -1.70 -4.28 -17.14
C LEU A 47 -2.36 -5.37 -18.00
N ALA A 48 -2.73 -6.52 -17.41
CA ALA A 48 -3.36 -7.62 -18.15
C ALA A 48 -4.81 -7.31 -18.55
N VAL A 49 -5.57 -6.67 -17.66
CA VAL A 49 -7.02 -6.46 -17.82
C VAL A 49 -7.38 -5.55 -19.00
N PRO A 50 -6.72 -4.41 -19.26
CA PRO A 50 -6.98 -3.60 -20.45
C PRO A 50 -6.76 -4.39 -21.75
N GLY A 51 -5.74 -5.26 -21.79
CA GLY A 51 -5.49 -6.14 -22.93
C GLY A 51 -6.61 -7.15 -23.16
N LEU A 52 -7.08 -7.79 -22.10
CA LEU A 52 -8.23 -8.71 -22.14
C LEU A 52 -9.52 -8.00 -22.55
N TYR A 53 -9.73 -6.77 -22.08
CA TYR A 53 -10.86 -5.96 -22.49
C TYR A 53 -10.79 -5.61 -23.98
N ALA A 54 -9.63 -5.20 -24.49
CA ALA A 54 -9.46 -4.90 -25.90
C ALA A 54 -9.72 -6.13 -26.80
N THR A 55 -9.29 -7.33 -26.39
CA THR A 55 -9.58 -8.56 -27.13
C THR A 55 -11.06 -8.93 -27.08
N ALA A 56 -11.70 -8.85 -25.92
CA ALA A 56 -13.14 -9.07 -25.77
C ALA A 56 -13.94 -8.10 -26.65
N LEU A 57 -13.55 -6.82 -26.64
CA LEU A 57 -14.18 -5.78 -27.44
C LEU A 57 -14.06 -6.07 -28.94
N LYS A 58 -12.88 -6.52 -29.40
CA LYS A 58 -12.65 -6.94 -30.79
C LYS A 58 -13.50 -8.16 -31.18
N LEU A 59 -13.70 -9.11 -30.28
CA LEU A 59 -14.55 -10.28 -30.51
C LEU A 59 -16.03 -9.90 -30.65
N VAL A 60 -16.52 -9.01 -29.79
CA VAL A 60 -17.93 -8.59 -29.78
C VAL A 60 -18.27 -7.66 -30.95
N SER A 61 -17.33 -6.80 -31.37
CA SER A 61 -17.61 -5.76 -32.40
C SER A 61 -17.62 -6.30 -33.83
N GLY A 62 -17.11 -7.51 -34.08
CA GLY A 62 -16.95 -8.05 -35.43
C GLY A 62 -15.99 -7.21 -36.31
N GLY A 63 -15.72 -7.68 -37.52
CA GLY A 63 -14.67 -7.10 -38.39
C GLY A 63 -14.92 -5.69 -38.92
N ASN A 64 -16.09 -5.07 -38.68
CA ASN A 64 -16.51 -3.82 -39.33
C ASN A 64 -17.27 -2.82 -38.46
N ALA A 65 -17.48 -3.08 -37.16
CA ALA A 65 -18.05 -2.04 -36.29
C ALA A 65 -16.92 -1.18 -35.73
N ALA A 66 -16.79 0.05 -36.22
CA ALA A 66 -16.16 1.11 -35.45
C ALA A 66 -16.98 1.25 -34.16
N LEU A 67 -16.47 0.69 -33.07
CA LEU A 67 -17.05 0.87 -31.74
C LEU A 67 -17.37 2.35 -31.56
N ALA A 68 -18.57 2.66 -31.06
CA ALA A 68 -18.84 3.98 -30.55
C ALA A 68 -17.86 4.20 -29.40
N VAL A 69 -16.72 4.84 -29.70
CA VAL A 69 -15.69 5.22 -28.73
C VAL A 69 -16.30 6.34 -27.90
N GLY A 70 -17.19 5.94 -27.00
CA GLY A 70 -17.92 6.85 -26.15
C GLY A 70 -17.04 7.35 -25.01
N PRO A 71 -17.47 8.42 -24.32
CA PRO A 71 -16.76 8.95 -23.16
C PRO A 71 -16.51 7.89 -22.07
N ALA A 72 -17.34 6.83 -21.99
CA ALA A 72 -17.16 5.71 -21.06
C ALA A 72 -15.89 4.88 -21.34
N VAL A 73 -15.54 4.65 -22.61
CA VAL A 73 -14.33 3.90 -23.01
C VAL A 73 -13.07 4.70 -22.69
N TYR A 74 -13.09 6.01 -22.98
CA TYR A 74 -12.00 6.91 -22.59
C TYR A 74 -11.85 7.01 -21.07
N GLY A 75 -12.96 7.04 -20.33
CA GLY A 75 -12.96 7.01 -18.87
C GLY A 75 -12.33 5.73 -18.33
N ALA A 76 -12.74 4.56 -18.84
CA ALA A 76 -12.17 3.28 -18.43
C ALA A 76 -10.67 3.19 -18.70
N LEU A 77 -10.22 3.60 -19.90
CA LEU A 77 -8.80 3.67 -20.26
C LEU A 77 -8.02 4.63 -19.36
N PHE A 78 -8.58 5.80 -19.05
CA PHE A 78 -7.96 6.76 -18.15
C PHE A 78 -7.78 6.17 -16.74
N PHE A 79 -8.83 5.57 -16.16
CA PHE A 79 -8.75 4.97 -14.82
C PHE A 79 -7.81 3.76 -14.78
N TRP A 80 -7.80 2.92 -15.82
CA TRP A 80 -6.84 1.83 -15.95
C TRP A 80 -5.40 2.30 -16.17
N PHE A 81 -5.17 3.50 -16.68
CA PHE A 81 -3.82 4.07 -16.77
C PHE A 81 -3.37 4.74 -15.46
N VAL A 82 -4.30 5.39 -14.76
CA VAL A 82 -4.01 6.07 -13.49
C VAL A 82 -3.74 5.07 -12.36
N ALA A 83 -4.46 3.94 -12.33
CA ALA A 83 -4.25 2.88 -11.34
C ALA A 83 -2.78 2.40 -11.28
N PRO A 84 -2.17 1.83 -12.34
CA PRO A 84 -0.79 1.36 -12.32
C PRO A 84 0.22 2.48 -11.99
N LEU A 85 -0.10 3.72 -12.33
CA LEU A 85 0.74 4.86 -11.97
C LEU A 85 0.72 5.13 -10.46
N LEU A 86 -0.42 4.98 -9.79
CA LEU A 86 -0.53 5.05 -8.33
C LEU A 86 0.19 3.89 -7.64
N THR A 87 0.08 2.67 -8.16
CA THR A 87 0.78 1.48 -7.66
C THR A 87 2.30 1.61 -7.83
N LEU A 88 2.77 2.19 -8.94
CA LEU A 88 4.19 2.51 -9.14
C LEU A 88 4.67 3.59 -8.16
N LEU A 89 3.87 4.63 -7.92
CA LEU A 89 4.16 5.63 -6.89
C LEU A 89 4.20 5.03 -5.48
N ALA A 90 3.44 3.97 -5.21
CA ALA A 90 3.51 3.22 -3.96
C ALA A 90 4.84 2.45 -3.81
N LEU A 91 5.41 1.97 -4.91
CA LEU A 91 6.68 1.25 -4.92
C LEU A 91 7.90 2.16 -4.72
N LEU A 92 7.79 3.44 -5.07
CA LEU A 92 8.92 4.38 -4.97
C LEU A 92 9.32 4.59 -3.49
N PRO A 93 10.59 4.32 -3.14
CA PRO A 93 11.06 4.47 -1.77
C PRO A 93 11.12 5.95 -1.40
N ARG A 94 10.17 6.41 -0.60
CA ARG A 94 10.20 7.76 -0.02
C ARG A 94 11.28 7.79 1.06
N ARG A 95 12.37 8.52 0.82
CA ARG A 95 13.43 8.74 1.81
C ARG A 95 12.86 9.61 2.92
N TYR A 96 12.69 9.05 4.12
CA TYR A 96 12.53 9.86 5.31
C TYR A 96 13.89 9.93 6.03
N GLU A 97 14.22 11.11 6.57
CA GLU A 97 15.35 11.25 7.46
C GLU A 97 15.02 10.53 8.78
N VAL A 98 15.70 9.41 9.01
CA VAL A 98 15.57 8.62 10.25
C VAL A 98 16.80 8.90 11.09
N ASP A 99 16.60 9.43 12.29
CA ASP A 99 17.65 9.51 13.30
C ASP A 99 17.85 8.11 13.89
N ARG A 100 18.99 7.50 13.56
CA ARG A 100 19.32 6.11 13.91
C ARG A 100 19.58 5.90 15.40
N ASN A 101 19.66 6.97 16.18
CA ASN A 101 19.97 6.90 17.61
C ASN A 101 18.73 6.66 18.51
N ILE A 102 17.51 6.63 17.96
CA ILE A 102 16.27 6.52 18.76
C ILE A 102 15.39 5.37 18.25
N THR A 103 15.41 4.25 18.98
CA THR A 103 14.68 3.01 18.61
C THR A 103 13.22 3.01 19.06
N ARG A 104 12.86 3.75 20.13
CA ARG A 104 11.49 3.80 20.68
C ARG A 104 11.22 5.14 21.37
N ARG A 105 10.30 5.96 20.84
CA ARG A 105 9.73 7.12 21.52
C ARG A 105 8.19 7.04 21.50
N THR A 106 7.57 7.06 22.67
CA THR A 106 6.13 7.26 22.90
C THR A 106 5.78 8.70 22.49
N PRO A 107 4.60 8.99 21.91
CA PRO A 107 4.36 10.22 21.14
C PRO A 107 4.27 11.43 22.08
N PRO A 108 4.61 12.66 21.66
CA PRO A 108 3.61 13.46 20.94
C PRO A 108 4.17 14.52 19.96
N ASN A 109 3.25 15.12 19.19
CA ASN A 109 3.36 16.32 18.37
C ASN A 109 3.92 16.18 16.94
N GLU A 110 3.03 16.51 16.00
CA GLU A 110 3.17 16.48 14.53
C GLU A 110 4.16 17.49 13.94
N PHE A 111 4.90 18.23 14.78
CA PHE A 111 5.73 19.33 14.33
C PHE A 111 7.18 19.17 14.82
N ALA A 112 8.04 18.73 13.90
CA ALA A 112 9.49 18.93 13.92
C ALA A 112 10.36 18.13 14.90
N GLU A 113 10.14 16.82 15.09
CA GLU A 113 11.13 15.94 15.71
C GLU A 113 11.42 14.65 14.90
N PRO A 114 12.66 14.13 14.92
CA PRO A 114 13.06 12.98 14.13
C PRO A 114 12.26 11.72 14.47
N LEU A 115 11.72 11.07 13.44
CA LEU A 115 10.86 9.90 13.58
C LEU A 115 11.66 8.70 14.15
N SER A 116 11.15 8.11 15.25
CA SER A 116 11.58 6.81 15.77
C SER A 116 11.52 5.73 14.67
N ILE A 117 12.45 4.77 14.70
CA ILE A 117 12.56 3.68 13.71
C ILE A 117 11.22 2.93 13.55
N GLU A 118 10.53 2.63 14.65
CA GLU A 118 9.21 1.97 14.62
C GLU A 118 8.13 2.84 13.93
N ALA A 119 8.16 4.16 14.18
CA ALA A 119 7.23 5.11 13.58
C ALA A 119 7.52 5.30 12.08
N TYR A 120 8.79 5.22 11.66
CA TYR A 120 9.20 5.25 10.26
C TYR A 120 8.61 4.06 9.48
N PHE A 121 8.76 2.84 9.99
CA PHE A 121 8.23 1.65 9.32
C PHE A 121 6.70 1.68 9.26
N LYS A 122 6.04 2.05 10.36
CA LYS A 122 4.56 2.14 10.41
C LYS A 122 4.02 3.23 9.47
N LYS A 123 4.67 4.40 9.39
CA LYS A 123 4.26 5.50 8.50
C LYS A 123 4.50 5.15 7.04
N THR A 124 5.62 4.49 6.73
CA THR A 124 5.93 4.01 5.38
C THR A 124 4.92 2.97 4.92
N ALA A 125 4.62 1.96 5.74
CA ALA A 125 3.63 0.95 5.44
C ALA A 125 2.23 1.56 5.20
N ARG A 126 1.81 2.53 6.02
CA ARG A 126 0.51 3.19 5.85
C ARG A 126 0.42 4.00 4.55
N TYR A 127 1.48 4.72 4.19
CA TYR A 127 1.54 5.47 2.93
C TYR A 127 1.42 4.53 1.71
N LYS A 128 2.22 3.45 1.70
CA LYS A 128 2.16 2.43 0.63
C LYS A 128 0.78 1.78 0.55
N TYR A 129 0.21 1.41 1.69
CA TYR A 129 -1.13 0.84 1.78
C TYR A 129 -2.21 1.77 1.20
N GLN A 130 -2.18 3.06 1.53
CA GLN A 130 -3.14 4.04 1.00
C GLN A 130 -3.08 4.14 -0.53
N HIS A 131 -1.88 4.11 -1.12
CA HIS A 131 -1.72 4.17 -2.57
C HIS A 131 -2.21 2.88 -3.25
N ILE A 132 -1.92 1.72 -2.66
CA ILE A 132 -2.40 0.42 -3.15
C ILE A 132 -3.93 0.37 -3.10
N VAL A 133 -4.55 0.77 -1.98
CA VAL A 133 -6.01 0.79 -1.84
C VAL A 133 -6.66 1.76 -2.82
N LEU A 134 -6.08 2.95 -2.99
CA LEU A 134 -6.59 3.93 -3.96
C LEU A 134 -6.47 3.39 -5.39
N SER A 135 -5.37 2.69 -5.71
CA SER A 135 -5.20 2.01 -7.00
C SER A 135 -6.28 0.98 -7.23
N CYS A 136 -6.55 0.11 -6.24
CA CYS A 136 -7.62 -0.88 -6.32
C CYS A 136 -8.98 -0.21 -6.61
N ILE A 137 -9.32 0.87 -5.90
CA ILE A 137 -10.58 1.60 -6.11
C ILE A 137 -10.65 2.16 -7.54
N CYS A 138 -9.58 2.82 -8.01
CA CYS A 138 -9.51 3.32 -9.39
C CYS A 138 -9.67 2.20 -10.43
N PHE A 139 -9.00 1.06 -10.20
CA PHE A 139 -9.09 -0.10 -11.07
C PHE A 139 -10.50 -0.71 -11.13
N PHE A 140 -11.19 -0.80 -9.98
CA PHE A 140 -12.59 -1.24 -9.93
C PHE A 140 -13.52 -0.28 -10.67
N ILE A 141 -13.35 1.03 -10.48
CA ILE A 141 -14.13 2.06 -11.19
C ILE A 141 -13.92 1.94 -12.71
N GLY A 142 -12.66 1.79 -13.15
CA GLY A 142 -12.32 1.58 -14.56
C GLY A 142 -12.98 0.33 -15.14
N THR A 143 -12.97 -0.77 -14.38
CA THR A 143 -13.61 -2.04 -14.78
C THR A 143 -15.14 -1.91 -14.87
N SER A 144 -15.78 -1.23 -13.91
CA SER A 144 -17.23 -0.98 -13.97
C SER A 144 -17.62 -0.11 -15.17
N ALA A 145 -16.85 0.95 -15.44
CA ALA A 145 -17.07 1.80 -16.61
C ALA A 145 -16.89 1.02 -17.93
N ALA A 146 -15.92 0.12 -17.98
CA ALA A 146 -15.68 -0.77 -19.11
C ALA A 146 -16.86 -1.72 -19.35
N VAL A 147 -17.42 -2.32 -18.29
CA VAL A 147 -18.60 -3.18 -18.39
C VAL A 147 -19.82 -2.38 -18.87
N CYS A 148 -20.06 -1.19 -18.30
CA CYS A 148 -21.14 -0.30 -18.73
C CYS A 148 -20.98 0.24 -20.16
N SER A 149 -19.78 0.18 -20.75
CA SER A 149 -19.57 0.59 -22.14
C SER A 149 -19.93 -0.48 -23.17
N ILE A 150 -19.99 -1.75 -22.72
CA ILE A 150 -20.35 -2.91 -23.57
C ILE A 150 -21.85 -3.19 -23.49
N LEU A 151 -22.46 -3.00 -22.31
CA LEU A 151 -23.90 -3.07 -22.05
C LEU A 151 -24.65 -1.92 -22.75
#